data_AF-A0A1G9IZC9-F1
#
_entry.id   AF-A0A1G9IZC9-F1
#
_cell.length_a   1.000
_cell.length_b   1.000
_cell.length_c   1.000
_cell.angle_alpha   90.00
_cell.angle_beta   90.00
_cell.angle_gamma   90.00
#
_symmetry.space_group_name_H-M   'P 1'
#
loop_
_entity.id
_entity.type
_entity.pdbx_description
1 polymer ?
#
loop_
_entity_poly.entity_id
_entity_poly.type
_entity_poly.pdbx_seq_one_letter_code
_entity_poly.pdbx_strand_id
1 'polypeptide(L)'
;MKGILLPFLLLSGVASAHTCQPVYWVVESVRQPDPVSIVRFYSASDRVIYEEIIPGTLLDVSSPRVQRHLSRTAKRLSRYPQGTGNLLACLR
;
A
#
# COMPACT_ATOMS: atom_id res chain seq x y z
N MET A 1 -29.05 45.40 32.25
CA MET A 1 -27.92 44.52 32.58
C MET A 1 -27.94 43.36 31.59
N LYS A 2 -26.95 43.32 30.70
CA LYS A 2 -26.86 42.39 29.56
C LYS A 2 -26.06 41.16 30.02
N GLY A 3 -26.64 39.96 29.89
CA GLY A 3 -25.93 38.71 30.10
C GLY A 3 -26.28 37.75 28.96
N ILE A 4 -25.41 37.69 27.94
CA ILE A 4 -25.53 36.75 26.82
C ILE A 4 -24.65 35.55 27.19
N LEU A 5 -25.29 34.42 27.45
CA LEU A 5 -24.66 33.11 27.63
C LEU A 5 -24.23 32.58 26.26
N LEU A 6 -22.91 32.49 26.04
CA LEU A 6 -22.33 31.85 24.86
C LEU A 6 -22.40 30.31 25.02
N PRO A 7 -22.98 29.57 24.06
CA PRO A 7 -22.91 28.11 24.07
C PRO A 7 -21.51 27.66 23.66
N PHE A 8 -20.85 26.93 24.56
CA PHE A 8 -19.58 26.24 24.34
C PHE A 8 -19.79 25.17 23.26
N LEU A 9 -19.39 25.47 22.02
CA LEU A 9 -19.38 24.51 20.93
C LEU A 9 -18.33 23.44 21.23
N LEU A 10 -18.81 22.26 21.62
CA LEU A 10 -18.07 21.00 21.68
C LEU A 10 -17.52 20.68 20.28
N LEU A 11 -16.28 21.07 20.01
CA LEU A 11 -15.50 20.59 18.88
C LEU A 11 -15.12 19.12 19.14
N SER A 12 -16.03 18.20 18.83
CA SER A 12 -15.73 16.78 18.73
C SER A 12 -14.87 16.54 17.48
N GLY A 13 -13.55 16.61 17.66
CA GLY A 13 -12.60 16.18 16.65
C GLY A 13 -12.78 14.69 16.37
N VAL A 14 -13.42 14.35 15.26
CA VAL A 14 -13.40 12.99 14.73
C VAL A 14 -11.97 12.68 14.28
N ALA A 15 -11.23 11.99 15.15
CA ALA A 15 -10.00 11.35 14.74
C ALA A 15 -10.36 10.34 13.65
N SER A 16 -10.05 10.67 12.40
CA SER A 16 -10.20 9.76 11.28
C SER A 16 -9.30 8.56 11.54
N ALA A 17 -9.87 7.47 12.05
CA ALA A 17 -9.17 6.21 12.18
C ALA A 17 -8.71 5.81 10.78
N HIS A 18 -7.41 5.92 10.53
CA HIS A 18 -6.81 5.45 9.29
C HIS A 18 -7.02 3.94 9.21
N THR A 19 -8.11 3.53 8.56
CA THR A 19 -8.40 2.12 8.30
C THR A 19 -7.31 1.59 7.39
N CYS A 20 -6.45 0.75 7.95
CA CYS A 20 -5.44 -0.03 7.22
C CYS A 20 -6.17 -0.87 6.18
N GLN A 21 -6.11 -0.48 4.90
CA GLN A 21 -6.81 -1.20 3.85
C GLN A 21 -6.03 -2.46 3.48
N PRO A 22 -6.71 -3.58 3.16
CA PRO A 22 -6.02 -4.78 2.71
C PRO A 22 -5.30 -4.49 1.40
N VAL A 23 -4.06 -4.99 1.30
CA VAL A 23 -3.21 -4.94 0.10
C VAL A 23 -2.88 -6.36 -0.30
N TYR A 24 -3.07 -6.67 -1.57
CA TYR A 24 -2.68 -7.95 -2.15
C TYR A 24 -1.64 -7.74 -3.26
N TRP A 25 -1.00 -8.82 -3.70
CA TRP A 25 0.03 -8.78 -4.72
C TRP A 25 -0.21 -9.82 -5.80
N VAL A 26 0.22 -9.50 -7.02
CA VAL A 26 0.20 -10.37 -8.20
C VAL A 26 1.60 -10.36 -8.81
N VAL A 27 2.04 -11.52 -9.30
CA VAL A 27 3.30 -11.67 -10.02
C VAL A 27 3.01 -12.15 -11.43
N GLU A 28 3.50 -11.41 -12.41
CA GLU A 28 3.47 -11.80 -13.82
C GLU A 28 4.90 -12.12 -14.27
N SER A 29 5.06 -13.25 -14.94
CA SER A 29 6.37 -13.75 -15.36
C SER A 29 6.39 -13.94 -16.88
N VAL A 30 7.21 -13.14 -17.55
CA VAL A 30 7.45 -13.23 -19.00
C VAL A 30 8.78 -13.96 -19.22
N ARG A 31 8.78 -15.03 -20.02
CA ARG A 31 9.96 -15.91 -20.14
C ARG A 31 10.87 -15.61 -21.35
N GLN A 32 10.38 -14.91 -22.37
CA GLN A 32 11.12 -14.68 -23.63
C GLN A 32 10.79 -13.30 -24.22
N PRO A 33 11.71 -12.68 -24.99
CA PRO A 33 13.10 -13.10 -25.22
C PRO A 33 14.01 -12.92 -23.99
N ASP A 34 13.68 -11.95 -23.12
CA ASP A 34 14.38 -11.70 -21.87
C ASP A 34 13.43 -12.01 -20.70
N PRO A 35 13.85 -12.82 -19.71
CA PRO A 35 13.01 -13.14 -18.58
C PRO A 35 12.75 -11.88 -17.74
N VAL A 36 11.49 -11.59 -17.46
CA VAL A 36 11.08 -10.46 -16.62
C VAL A 36 10.01 -10.94 -15.65
N SER A 37 10.14 -10.53 -14.39
CA SER A 37 9.06 -10.62 -13.41
C SER A 37 8.51 -9.25 -13.11
N ILE A 38 7.20 -9.09 -13.16
CA ILE A 38 6.51 -7.87 -12.78
C ILE A 38 5.70 -8.18 -11.52
N VAL A 39 5.99 -7.47 -10.45
CA VAL A 39 5.29 -7.59 -9.17
C VAL A 39 4.40 -6.37 -9.02
N ARG A 40 3.09 -6.58 -8.94
CA ARG A 40 2.10 -5.52 -8.73
C ARG A 40 1.43 -5.69 -7.38
N PHE A 41 1.35 -4.60 -6.62
CA PHE A 41 0.59 -4.53 -5.39
C PHE A 41 -0.67 -3.72 -5.65
N TYR A 42 -1.80 -4.23 -5.15
CA TYR A 42 -3.11 -3.66 -5.36
C TYR A 42 -3.74 -3.28 -4.02
N SER A 43 -4.49 -2.19 -4.03
CA SER A 43 -5.41 -1.87 -2.93
C SER A 43 -6.65 -2.76 -2.97
N ALA A 44 -7.48 -2.68 -1.93
CA ALA A 44 -8.79 -3.31 -1.87
C ALA A 44 -9.76 -2.88 -3.00
N SER A 45 -9.47 -1.79 -3.70
CA SER A 45 -10.26 -1.26 -4.82
C SER A 45 -9.64 -1.61 -6.19
N ASP A 46 -8.79 -2.63 -6.24
CA ASP A 46 -8.12 -3.13 -7.46
C ASP A 46 -7.29 -2.08 -8.20
N ARG A 47 -6.79 -1.06 -7.48
CA ARG A 47 -5.87 -0.07 -8.03
C ARG A 47 -4.44 -0.48 -7.74
N VAL A 48 -3.57 -0.40 -8.75
CA VAL A 48 -2.12 -0.58 -8.56
C VAL A 48 -1.59 0.54 -7.68
N ILE A 49 -0.95 0.17 -6.58
CA ILE A 49 -0.35 1.12 -5.62
C ILE A 49 1.17 1.10 -5.70
N TYR A 50 1.76 -0.02 -6.13
CA TYR A 50 3.18 -0.18 -6.31
C TYR A 50 3.43 -1.24 -7.38
N GLU A 51 4.39 -0.98 -8.24
CA GLU A 51 4.85 -1.90 -9.27
C GLU A 51 6.37 -1.98 -9.22
N GLU A 52 6.89 -3.20 -9.28
CA GLU A 52 8.31 -3.48 -9.35
C GLU A 52 8.59 -4.40 -10.53
N ILE A 53 9.49 -3.98 -11.42
CA ILE A 53 9.92 -4.76 -12.58
C ILE A 53 11.31 -5.30 -12.29
N ILE A 54 11.45 -6.62 -12.35
CA ILE A 54 12.69 -7.34 -12.05
C ILE A 54 13.18 -7.99 -13.36
N PRO A 55 14.11 -7.33 -14.08
CA PRO A 55 14.65 -7.86 -15.32
C PRO A 55 15.62 -9.03 -15.05
N GLY A 56 15.74 -9.92 -16.03
CA GLY A 56 16.67 -11.05 -16.01
C GLY A 56 16.29 -12.19 -15.06
N THR A 57 15.18 -12.11 -14.33
CA THR A 57 14.82 -13.07 -13.28
C THR A 57 13.36 -13.47 -13.34
N LEU A 58 13.08 -14.76 -13.17
CA LEU A 58 11.74 -15.29 -12.93
C LEU A 58 11.55 -15.53 -11.43
N LEU A 59 10.56 -14.85 -10.86
CA LEU A 59 10.20 -15.00 -9.45
C LEU A 59 9.44 -16.31 -9.24
N ASP A 60 10.00 -17.18 -8.40
CA ASP A 60 9.32 -18.38 -7.93
C ASP A 60 8.38 -18.04 -6.77
N VAL A 61 7.10 -17.84 -7.08
CA VAL A 61 6.05 -17.57 -6.09
C VAL A 61 5.72 -18.76 -5.20
N SER A 62 6.17 -19.97 -5.54
CA SER A 62 6.04 -21.14 -4.66
C SER A 62 7.07 -21.12 -3.52
N SER A 63 8.17 -20.39 -3.69
CA SER A 63 9.21 -20.24 -2.68
C SER A 63 8.69 -19.52 -1.42
N PRO A 64 8.80 -20.12 -0.22
CA PRO A 64 8.40 -19.47 1.03
C PRO A 64 9.20 -18.21 1.33
N ARG A 65 10.39 -18.05 0.76
CA ARG A 65 11.20 -16.83 0.91
C ARG A 65 10.58 -15.67 0.14
N VAL A 66 10.17 -15.93 -1.10
CA VAL A 66 9.50 -14.97 -1.98
C VAL A 66 8.16 -14.56 -1.37
N GLN A 67 7.30 -15.52 -0.99
CA GLN A 67 6.00 -15.23 -0.40
C GLN A 67 6.10 -14.38 0.87
N ARG A 68 7.08 -14.68 1.75
CA ARG A 68 7.33 -13.88 2.95
C ARG A 68 7.81 -12.47 2.61
N HIS A 69 8.66 -12.32 1.60
CA HIS A 69 9.12 -11.01 1.15
C HIS A 69 7.95 -10.17 0.62
N LEU A 70 7.17 -10.71 -0.31
CA LEU A 70 6.00 -10.04 -0.90
C LEU A 70 4.95 -9.70 0.15
N SER A 71 4.61 -10.64 1.04
CA SER A 71 3.66 -10.40 2.14
C SER A 71 4.12 -9.32 3.11
N ARG A 72 5.43 -9.25 3.41
CA ARG A 72 5.99 -8.16 4.24
C ARG A 72 5.90 -6.83 3.51
N THR A 73 6.16 -6.78 2.21
CA THR A 73 6.03 -5.57 1.39
C THR A 73 4.57 -5.12 1.33
N ALA A 74 3.61 -6.02 1.10
CA ALA A 74 2.18 -5.70 1.15
C ALA A 74 1.75 -5.13 2.50
N LYS A 75 2.21 -5.72 3.62
CA LYS A 75 1.93 -5.22 4.98
C LYS A 75 2.57 -3.86 5.27
N ARG A 76 3.70 -3.54 4.64
CA ARG A 76 4.28 -2.20 4.71
C ARG A 76 3.39 -1.23 3.93
N LEU A 77 3.06 -1.56 2.68
CA LEU A 77 2.22 -0.73 1.81
C LEU A 77 0.82 -0.47 2.39
N SER A 78 0.23 -1.43 3.12
CA SER A 78 -1.09 -1.26 3.75
C SER A 78 -1.11 -0.18 4.84
N ARG A 79 0.05 0.16 5.41
CA ARG A 79 0.18 1.19 6.44
C ARG A 79 0.31 2.60 5.87
N TYR A 80 0.55 2.73 4.57
CA TYR A 80 0.69 4.04 3.94
C TYR A 80 -0.67 4.57 3.50
N PRO A 81 -0.99 5.84 3.83
CA PRO A 81 -2.20 6.47 3.33
C PRO A 81 -2.11 6.57 1.81
N GLN A 82 -3.05 5.91 1.13
CA GLN A 82 -3.19 5.93 -0.32
C GLN A 82 -3.45 7.39 -0.76
N GLY A 83 -2.46 8.05 -1.37
CA GLY A 83 -2.60 9.44 -1.85
C GLY A 83 -1.43 10.38 -1.55
N THR A 84 -0.44 9.99 -0.74
CA THR A 84 0.81 10.76 -0.62
C THR A 84 1.76 10.36 -1.73
N GLY A 85 1.96 11.27 -2.70
CA GLY A 85 2.65 11.04 -3.97
C GLY A 85 4.15 10.73 -3.92
N ASN A 86 4.65 9.98 -2.93
CA ASN A 86 6.04 9.50 -2.93
C ASN A 86 6.21 8.24 -2.05
N LEU A 87 5.73 7.09 -2.54
CA LEU A 87 5.98 5.78 -1.92
C LEU A 87 7.46 5.36 -1.98
N LEU A 88 8.25 5.94 -2.90
CA LEU A 88 9.66 5.60 -3.11
C LEU A 88 10.59 6.02 -1.95
N ALA A 89 10.19 6.98 -1.11
CA ALA A 89 11.03 7.46 -0.01
C ALA A 89 11.11 6.48 1.18
N CYS A 90 10.21 5.50 1.27
CA CYS A 90 10.10 4.62 2.44
C CYS A 90 10.55 3.17 2.20
N LEU A 91 10.97 2.83 0.98
CA LEU A 91 11.43 1.49 0.60
C LEU A 91 12.96 1.35 0.60
N ARG A 92 13.70 2.40 0.98
CA ARG A 92 15.16 2.37 1.18
C ARG A 92 15.54 1.82 2.55
#